data_AF-A0A8H6JB79-F1
#
_entry.id   AF-A0A8H6JB79-F1
#
_cell.length_a   1.000
_cell.length_b   1.000
_cell.length_c   1.000
_cell.angle_alpha   90.00
_cell.angle_beta   90.00
_cell.angle_gamma   90.00
#
_symmetry.space_group_name_H-M   'P 1'
#
loop_
_entity.id
_entity.type
_entity.pdbx_description
1 polymer ?
#
loop_
_entity_poly.entity_id
_entity_poly.type
_entity_poly.pdbx_seq_one_letter_code
_entity_poly.pdbx_strand_id
1 'polypeptide(L)'
;MSTPIYFWRETGYEGYLSQWWTSHPFTFHPSSSSSSPITFKTAEHYMMHAKALLFSDPDVALDILKASHPRKVKALGRRVKNFDEEQWNEERERVVREGNLLKFRASDELRQKLLDTGERELVEASPMDRIWGIGFSPERAPGSDRRRWGLNLLGKVLMEVRAILREEEHEKEKADKERKSRREKRREEKDEGRGEEASSSRDIEEGKGES
;
A
#
# COMPACT_ATOMS: atom_id res chain seq x y z
N MET A 1 15.18 1.49 22.00
CA MET A 1 14.84 1.30 20.57
C MET A 1 13.89 0.11 20.47
N SER A 2 12.85 0.20 19.63
CA SER A 2 11.92 -0.91 19.45
C SER A 2 12.59 -2.06 18.68
N THR A 3 12.33 -3.31 19.05
CA THR A 3 12.93 -4.50 18.43
C THR A 3 12.50 -4.61 16.95
N PRO A 4 13.43 -4.86 16.01
CA PRO A 4 13.09 -5.11 14.61
C PRO A 4 12.10 -6.28 14.44
N ILE A 5 11.25 -6.18 13.42
CA ILE A 5 10.41 -7.29 12.98
C ILE A 5 11.18 -8.05 11.90
N TYR A 6 11.61 -9.27 12.24
CA TYR A 6 12.21 -10.20 11.30
C TYR A 6 11.12 -11.06 10.69
N PHE A 7 11.00 -11.04 9.36
CA PHE A 7 10.02 -11.84 8.64
C PHE A 7 10.70 -12.59 7.50
N TRP A 8 10.21 -13.79 7.23
CA TRP A 8 10.65 -14.62 6.11
C TRP A 8 9.53 -15.58 5.75
N ARG A 9 9.28 -15.76 4.45
CA ARG A 9 8.17 -16.56 3.89
C ARG A 9 6.81 -15.90 4.07
N GLU A 10 5.85 -16.42 3.31
CA GLU A 10 4.44 -16.05 3.29
C GLU A 10 3.62 -16.67 4.44
N THR A 11 4.26 -17.40 5.35
CA THR A 11 3.61 -18.13 6.44
C THR A 11 3.83 -17.43 7.78
N GLY A 12 2.98 -17.73 8.76
CA GLY A 12 3.11 -17.16 10.12
C GLY A 12 2.49 -15.77 10.25
N TYR A 13 2.68 -15.15 11.42
CA TYR A 13 2.01 -13.90 11.78
C TYR A 13 2.45 -12.73 10.89
N GLU A 14 3.74 -12.65 10.56
CA GLU A 14 4.37 -11.64 9.72
C GLU A 14 4.37 -11.99 8.23
N GLY A 15 3.79 -13.13 7.83
CA GLY A 15 3.80 -13.61 6.43
C GLY A 15 3.18 -12.61 5.44
N TYR A 16 2.32 -11.72 5.91
CA TYR A 16 1.72 -10.65 5.12
C TYR A 16 2.74 -9.60 4.63
N LEU A 17 3.94 -9.52 5.19
CA LEU A 17 5.02 -8.64 4.70
C LEU A 17 5.72 -9.23 3.47
N SER A 18 5.62 -10.54 3.25
CA SER A 18 6.25 -11.23 2.12
C SER A 18 5.63 -10.83 0.76
N GLN A 19 6.47 -10.79 -0.26
CA GLN A 19 6.05 -10.67 -1.68
C GLN A 19 5.19 -11.86 -2.15
N TRP A 20 5.25 -12.98 -1.42
CA TRP A 20 4.60 -14.24 -1.78
C TRP A 20 3.27 -14.45 -1.05
N TRP A 21 2.81 -13.49 -0.25
CA TRP A 21 1.51 -13.55 0.41
C TRP A 21 0.37 -13.70 -0.61
N THR A 22 -0.35 -14.82 -0.56
CA THR A 22 -1.41 -15.19 -1.52
C THR A 22 -2.83 -14.89 -1.05
N SER A 23 -3.03 -14.64 0.25
CA SER A 23 -4.39 -14.56 0.82
C SER A 23 -5.17 -13.31 0.40
N HIS A 24 -4.49 -12.31 -0.17
CA HIS A 24 -5.08 -11.04 -0.58
C HIS A 24 -4.59 -10.62 -1.98
N PRO A 25 -5.17 -11.19 -3.06
CA PRO A 25 -4.96 -10.69 -4.41
C PRO A 25 -5.39 -9.22 -4.53
N PHE A 26 -4.76 -8.48 -5.42
CA PHE A 26 -5.07 -7.06 -5.65
C PHE A 26 -5.13 -6.74 -7.13
N THR A 27 -5.93 -5.73 -7.49
CA THR A 27 -6.15 -5.33 -8.89
C THR A 27 -5.45 -4.02 -9.19
N PHE A 28 -4.64 -4.01 -10.24
CA PHE A 28 -4.10 -2.81 -10.85
C PHE A 28 -5.06 -2.30 -11.93
N HIS A 29 -5.37 -1.00 -11.86
CA HIS A 29 -6.19 -0.30 -12.86
C HIS A 29 -5.27 0.60 -13.69
N PRO A 30 -4.95 0.24 -14.94
CA PRO A 30 -4.15 1.09 -15.81
C PRO A 30 -4.85 2.44 -16.06
N SER A 31 -4.07 3.52 -16.22
CA SER A 31 -4.63 4.85 -16.48
C SER A 31 -5.30 4.99 -17.85
N SER A 32 -4.95 4.14 -18.82
CA SER A 32 -5.60 4.13 -20.13
C SER A 32 -6.97 3.46 -20.04
N SER A 33 -8.01 4.18 -20.46
CA SER A 33 -9.39 3.67 -20.51
C SER A 33 -9.57 2.47 -21.46
N SER A 34 -8.64 2.23 -22.38
CA SER A 34 -8.64 1.09 -23.29
C SER A 34 -8.06 -0.20 -22.71
N SER A 35 -7.43 -0.15 -21.54
CA SER A 35 -6.77 -1.31 -20.91
C SER A 35 -7.62 -1.92 -19.81
N SER A 36 -7.79 -3.25 -19.82
CA SER A 36 -8.52 -3.95 -18.77
C SER A 36 -7.75 -3.96 -17.44
N PRO A 37 -8.45 -3.95 -16.29
CA PRO A 37 -7.82 -4.16 -14.99
C PRO A 37 -7.11 -5.52 -14.91
N ILE A 38 -6.00 -5.57 -14.17
CA ILE A 38 -5.17 -6.77 -14.04
C ILE A 38 -5.13 -7.16 -12.56
N THR A 39 -5.59 -8.37 -12.23
CA THR A 39 -5.50 -8.91 -10.86
C THR A 39 -4.23 -9.72 -10.68
N PHE A 40 -3.44 -9.36 -9.67
CA PHE A 40 -2.23 -10.07 -9.26
C PHE A 40 -2.50 -10.88 -7.99
N LYS A 41 -2.09 -12.16 -7.99
CA LYS A 41 -2.24 -13.04 -6.83
C LYS A 41 -1.31 -12.67 -5.67
N THR A 42 -0.12 -12.15 -6.00
CA THR A 42 0.89 -11.75 -5.02
C THR A 42 1.68 -10.56 -5.57
N ALA A 43 2.39 -9.84 -4.71
CA ALA A 43 3.27 -8.76 -5.13
C ALA A 43 4.46 -9.26 -5.99
N GLU A 44 4.89 -10.52 -5.84
CA GLU A 44 5.83 -11.18 -6.77
C GLU A 44 5.28 -11.26 -8.22
N HIS A 45 3.98 -11.53 -8.40
CA HIS A 45 3.37 -11.53 -9.74
C HIS A 45 3.45 -10.15 -10.37
N TYR A 46 3.13 -9.11 -9.61
CA TYR A 46 3.26 -7.73 -10.07
C TYR A 46 4.72 -7.40 -10.43
N MET A 47 5.66 -7.68 -9.52
CA MET A 47 7.08 -7.37 -9.70
C MET A 47 7.65 -8.01 -10.98
N MET A 48 7.41 -9.31 -11.19
CA MET A 48 7.95 -9.98 -12.37
C MET A 48 7.21 -9.59 -13.65
N HIS A 49 5.91 -9.31 -13.59
CA HIS A 49 5.15 -8.80 -14.74
C HIS A 49 5.69 -7.42 -15.18
N ALA A 50 5.85 -6.50 -14.23
CA ALA A 50 6.44 -5.19 -14.49
C ALA A 50 7.87 -5.30 -15.02
N LYS A 51 8.68 -6.22 -14.48
CA LYS A 51 10.02 -6.53 -15.01
C LYS A 51 9.96 -6.99 -16.47
N ALA A 52 9.05 -7.91 -16.82
CA ALA A 52 8.91 -8.39 -18.19
C ALA A 52 8.50 -7.27 -19.16
N LEU A 53 7.60 -6.36 -18.73
CA LEU A 53 7.25 -5.18 -19.51
C LEU A 53 8.42 -4.20 -19.69
N LEU A 54 9.19 -3.95 -18.63
CA LEU A 54 10.36 -3.06 -18.66
C LEU A 54 11.36 -3.49 -19.74
N PHE A 55 11.60 -4.79 -19.89
CA PHE A 55 12.53 -5.35 -20.87
C PHE A 55 11.87 -5.82 -22.17
N SER A 56 10.66 -5.33 -22.46
CA SER A 56 9.92 -5.59 -23.71
C SER A 56 9.72 -7.08 -24.02
N ASP A 57 9.38 -7.89 -23.00
CA ASP A 57 9.08 -9.32 -23.12
C ASP A 57 7.60 -9.62 -22.83
N PRO A 58 6.68 -9.31 -23.76
CA PRO A 58 5.25 -9.48 -23.56
C PRO A 58 4.84 -10.96 -23.40
N ASP A 59 5.60 -11.89 -23.97
CA ASP A 59 5.34 -13.33 -23.82
C ASP A 59 5.49 -13.76 -22.36
N VAL A 60 6.62 -13.39 -21.74
CA VAL A 60 6.88 -13.69 -20.33
C VAL A 60 5.91 -12.94 -19.42
N ALA A 61 5.55 -11.69 -19.75
CA ALA A 61 4.54 -10.94 -19.01
C ALA A 61 3.19 -11.70 -18.98
N LEU A 62 2.71 -12.18 -20.13
CA LEU A 62 1.47 -12.96 -20.21
C LEU A 62 1.57 -14.31 -19.47
N ASP A 63 2.71 -15.00 -19.55
CA ASP A 63 2.93 -16.25 -18.82
C ASP A 63 2.92 -16.05 -17.30
N ILE A 64 3.42 -14.91 -16.81
CA ILE A 64 3.38 -14.53 -15.40
C ILE A 64 1.95 -14.35 -14.91
N LEU A 65 1.08 -13.70 -15.71
CA LEU A 65 -0.34 -13.53 -15.35
C LEU A 65 -1.09 -14.86 -15.27
N LYS A 66 -0.70 -15.84 -16.11
CA LYS A 66 -1.28 -17.20 -16.11
C LYS A 66 -0.74 -18.09 -14.98
N ALA A 67 0.39 -17.75 -14.37
CA ALA A 67 1.01 -18.57 -13.34
C ALA A 67 0.15 -18.58 -12.07
N SER A 68 0.07 -19.76 -11.42
CA SER A 68 -0.75 -19.93 -10.23
C SER A 68 0.01 -19.72 -8.92
N HIS A 69 1.35 -19.75 -8.93
CA HIS A 69 2.17 -19.79 -7.74
C HIS A 69 3.41 -18.89 -7.89
N PRO A 70 3.79 -18.10 -6.87
CA PRO A 70 4.97 -17.22 -6.92
C PRO A 70 6.29 -17.92 -7.26
N ARG A 71 6.45 -19.21 -6.92
CA ARG A 71 7.65 -19.98 -7.31
C ARG A 71 7.81 -20.09 -8.83
N LYS A 72 6.70 -20.32 -9.56
CA LYS A 72 6.68 -20.37 -11.04
C LYS A 72 6.93 -18.97 -11.62
N VAL A 73 6.30 -17.95 -11.05
CA VAL A 73 6.51 -16.54 -11.44
C VAL A 73 7.98 -16.14 -11.33
N LYS A 74 8.62 -16.43 -10.18
CA LYS A 74 10.04 -16.12 -9.98
C LYS A 74 10.93 -16.86 -10.98
N ALA A 75 10.55 -18.07 -11.39
CA ALA A 75 11.27 -18.81 -12.44
C ALA A 75 11.08 -18.19 -13.84
N LEU A 76 9.88 -17.71 -14.16
CA LEU A 76 9.60 -16.98 -15.40
C LEU A 76 10.34 -15.64 -15.44
N GLY A 77 10.38 -14.90 -14.33
CA GLY A 77 11.09 -13.63 -14.22
C GLY A 77 12.62 -13.72 -14.38
N ARG A 78 13.20 -14.91 -14.23
CA ARG A 78 14.61 -15.19 -14.58
C ARG A 78 14.83 -15.42 -16.08
N ARG A 79 13.77 -15.63 -16.85
CA ARG A 79 13.80 -15.90 -18.29
C ARG A 79 13.42 -14.68 -19.14
N VAL A 80 13.17 -13.53 -18.51
CA VAL A 80 12.88 -12.27 -19.20
C VAL A 80 14.02 -11.96 -20.16
N LYS A 81 13.69 -11.84 -21.45
CA LYS A 81 14.62 -11.47 -22.51
C LYS A 81 15.09 -10.02 -22.34
N ASN A 82 16.23 -9.68 -22.93
CA ASN A 82 16.81 -8.32 -22.92
C ASN A 82 17.01 -7.75 -21.51
N PHE A 83 17.17 -8.61 -20.50
CA PHE A 83 17.39 -8.19 -19.13
C PHE A 83 18.71 -7.41 -19.03
N ASP A 84 18.60 -6.17 -18.58
CA ASP A 84 19.72 -5.32 -18.21
C ASP A 84 19.76 -5.14 -16.68
N GLU A 85 20.88 -5.49 -16.06
CA GLU A 85 21.01 -5.47 -14.61
C GLU A 85 21.11 -4.06 -14.05
N GLU A 86 21.77 -3.14 -14.76
CA GLU A 86 21.94 -1.75 -14.33
C GLU A 86 20.58 -1.04 -14.32
N GLN A 87 19.85 -1.11 -15.43
CA GLN A 87 18.49 -0.59 -15.53
C GLN A 87 17.55 -1.24 -14.51
N TRP A 88 17.68 -2.55 -14.27
CA TRP A 88 16.88 -3.20 -13.22
C TRP A 88 17.23 -2.68 -11.82
N ASN A 89 18.50 -2.43 -11.53
CA ASN A 89 18.92 -1.90 -10.24
C ASN A 89 18.36 -0.50 -9.99
N GLU A 90 18.21 0.31 -11.05
CA GLU A 90 17.56 1.63 -10.99
C GLU A 90 16.05 1.53 -10.76
N GLU A 91 15.36 0.60 -11.43
CA GLU A 91 13.88 0.54 -11.42
C GLU A 91 13.27 -0.37 -10.35
N ARG A 92 14.01 -1.38 -9.85
CA ARG A 92 13.45 -2.46 -9.03
C ARG A 92 12.76 -1.99 -7.75
N GLU A 93 13.32 -0.99 -7.06
CA GLU A 93 12.75 -0.49 -5.81
C GLU A 93 11.44 0.26 -6.07
N ARG A 94 11.38 1.06 -7.14
CA ARG A 94 10.15 1.71 -7.60
C ARG A 94 9.08 0.67 -7.92
N VAL A 95 9.40 -0.35 -8.72
CA VAL A 95 8.46 -1.43 -9.10
C VAL A 95 7.94 -2.17 -7.87
N VAL A 96 8.82 -2.55 -6.93
CA VAL A 96 8.39 -3.26 -5.71
C VAL A 96 7.58 -2.36 -4.79
N ARG A 97 7.91 -1.06 -4.70
CA ARG A 97 7.11 -0.08 -3.95
C ARG A 97 5.70 0.06 -4.52
N GLU A 98 5.57 0.22 -5.84
CA GLU A 98 4.26 0.31 -6.50
C GLU A 98 3.41 -0.95 -6.27
N GLY A 99 4.01 -2.15 -6.42
CA GLY A 99 3.32 -3.41 -6.16
C GLY A 99 2.86 -3.56 -4.71
N ASN A 100 3.68 -3.13 -3.73
CA ASN A 100 3.29 -3.14 -2.33
C ASN A 100 2.23 -2.08 -2.01
N LEU A 101 2.30 -0.87 -2.58
CA LEU A 101 1.23 0.13 -2.43
C LEU A 101 -0.10 -0.42 -2.92
N LEU A 102 -0.13 -1.06 -4.09
CA LEU A 102 -1.35 -1.70 -4.61
C LEU A 102 -1.88 -2.78 -3.66
N LYS A 103 -1.00 -3.66 -3.17
CA LYS A 103 -1.34 -4.71 -2.21
C LYS A 103 -1.95 -4.15 -0.92
N PHE A 104 -1.28 -3.19 -0.29
CA PHE A 104 -1.70 -2.64 1.00
C PHE A 104 -2.86 -1.65 0.88
N ARG A 105 -3.06 -0.99 -0.27
CA ARG A 105 -4.27 -0.18 -0.51
C ARG A 105 -5.52 -1.03 -0.78
N ALA A 106 -5.36 -2.24 -1.29
CA ALA A 106 -6.49 -3.11 -1.65
C ALA A 106 -7.15 -3.80 -0.44
N SER A 107 -6.55 -3.76 0.75
CA SER A 107 -7.08 -4.40 1.96
C SER A 107 -6.82 -3.53 3.18
N ASP A 108 -7.89 -3.03 3.80
CA ASP A 108 -7.82 -2.25 5.04
C ASP A 108 -7.18 -3.05 6.18
N GLU A 109 -7.41 -4.38 6.24
CA GLU A 109 -6.75 -5.26 7.21
C GLU A 109 -5.23 -5.25 7.03
N LEU A 110 -4.74 -5.50 5.80
CA LEU A 110 -3.30 -5.52 5.56
C LEU A 110 -2.67 -4.14 5.77
N ARG A 111 -3.37 -3.09 5.34
CA ARG A 111 -3.00 -1.69 5.56
C ARG A 111 -2.76 -1.43 7.04
N GLN A 112 -3.74 -1.77 7.87
CA GLN A 112 -3.65 -1.57 9.31
C GLN A 112 -2.52 -2.38 9.92
N LYS A 113 -2.38 -3.66 9.54
CA LYS A 113 -1.27 -4.50 10.02
C LYS A 113 0.11 -3.90 9.71
N LEU A 114 0.30 -3.30 8.54
CA LEU A 114 1.55 -2.61 8.20
C LEU A 114 1.74 -1.34 9.03
N LEU A 115 0.69 -0.54 9.22
CA LEU A 115 0.74 0.69 10.04
C LEU A 115 1.04 0.37 11.52
N ASP A 116 0.46 -0.70 12.06
CA ASP A 116 0.65 -1.20 13.43
C ASP A 116 2.07 -1.71 13.69
N THR A 117 2.90 -1.86 12.65
CA THR A 117 4.35 -2.07 12.86
C THR A 117 5.01 -0.83 13.48
N GLY A 118 4.35 0.32 13.45
CA GLY A 118 4.78 1.57 14.09
C GLY A 118 6.06 2.09 13.47
N GLU A 119 7.07 2.35 14.30
CA GLU A 119 8.41 2.75 13.87
C GLU A 119 9.42 1.60 13.85
N ARG A 120 8.96 0.34 14.02
CA ARG A 120 9.87 -0.81 14.01
C ARG A 120 10.52 -0.97 12.65
N GLU A 121 11.81 -1.33 12.68
CA GLU A 121 12.53 -1.74 11.48
C GLU A 121 11.93 -3.04 10.95
N LEU A 122 11.63 -3.09 9.65
CA LEU A 122 11.18 -4.30 8.97
C LEU A 122 12.38 -4.96 8.29
N VAL A 123 12.60 -6.25 8.57
CA VAL A 123 13.77 -6.98 8.09
C VAL A 123 13.34 -8.28 7.41
N GLU A 124 13.52 -8.35 6.08
CA GLU A 124 13.35 -9.60 5.33
C GLU A 124 14.54 -10.52 5.65
N ALA A 125 14.33 -11.39 6.61
CA ALA A 125 15.29 -12.37 7.12
C ALA A 125 15.34 -13.62 6.24
N SER A 126 15.47 -13.42 4.93
CA SER A 126 15.74 -14.50 3.98
C SER A 126 17.21 -14.93 4.09
N PRO A 127 17.50 -16.21 4.39
CA PRO A 127 18.88 -16.71 4.44
C PRO A 127 19.53 -16.85 3.06
N MET A 128 18.73 -16.81 1.98
CA MET A 128 19.20 -17.06 0.62
C MET A 128 19.17 -15.82 -0.28
N ASP A 129 18.62 -14.70 0.21
CA ASP A 129 18.51 -13.46 -0.56
C ASP A 129 19.25 -12.34 0.16
N ARG A 130 20.30 -11.82 -0.47
CA ARG A 130 21.12 -10.70 0.03
C ARG A 130 20.81 -9.38 -0.66
N ILE A 131 19.86 -9.34 -1.60
CA ILE A 131 19.40 -8.12 -2.24
C ILE A 131 18.11 -7.67 -1.55
N TRP A 132 17.07 -8.47 -1.63
CA TRP A 132 15.79 -8.14 -1.00
C TRP A 132 15.81 -8.40 0.50
N GLY A 133 16.61 -9.38 0.94
CA GLY A 133 16.78 -9.75 2.35
C GLY A 133 18.18 -9.50 2.88
N ILE A 134 18.39 -9.94 4.13
CA ILE A 134 19.67 -9.77 4.86
C ILE A 134 20.63 -10.96 4.76
N GLY A 135 20.23 -12.09 4.16
CA GLY A 135 21.08 -13.28 4.09
C GLY A 135 21.24 -14.05 5.41
N PHE A 136 20.32 -13.87 6.35
CA PHE A 136 20.22 -14.63 7.61
C PHE A 136 18.77 -15.00 7.88
N SER A 137 18.51 -16.16 8.48
CA SER A 137 17.14 -16.58 8.87
C SER A 137 16.61 -15.75 10.05
N PRO A 138 15.28 -15.70 10.28
CA PRO A 138 14.71 -14.92 11.38
C PRO A 138 15.30 -15.27 12.76
N GLU A 139 15.68 -16.52 12.98
CA GLU A 139 16.22 -17.01 14.25
C GLU A 139 17.68 -16.55 14.46
N ARG A 140 18.45 -16.41 13.37
CA ARG A 140 19.87 -16.01 13.42
C ARG A 140 20.07 -14.50 13.29
N ALA A 141 19.13 -13.81 12.67
CA ALA A 141 19.23 -12.39 12.37
C ALA A 141 19.49 -11.50 13.61
N PRO A 142 18.80 -11.67 14.77
CA PRO A 142 19.02 -10.85 15.95
C PRO A 142 20.45 -10.88 16.50
N GLY A 143 21.12 -12.04 16.40
CA GLY A 143 22.49 -12.23 16.89
C GLY A 143 23.58 -12.05 15.82
N SER A 144 23.21 -11.68 14.59
CA SER A 144 24.14 -11.55 13.48
C SER A 144 24.72 -10.14 13.38
N ASP A 145 25.97 -10.03 12.89
CA ASP A 145 26.58 -8.73 12.61
C ASP A 145 25.89 -8.05 11.42
N ARG A 146 25.27 -6.89 11.67
CA ARG A 146 24.59 -6.07 10.64
C ARG A 146 25.51 -5.68 9.48
N ARG A 147 26.83 -5.56 9.69
CA ARG A 147 27.79 -5.31 8.60
C ARG A 147 27.88 -6.46 7.59
N ARG A 148 27.43 -7.66 7.97
CA ARG A 148 27.41 -8.85 7.11
C ARG A 148 26.07 -9.04 6.41
N TRP A 149 25.09 -8.18 6.68
CA TRP A 149 23.77 -8.28 6.08
C TRP A 149 23.81 -7.97 4.59
N GLY A 150 22.85 -8.55 3.88
CA GLY A 150 22.42 -8.06 2.57
C GLY A 150 21.75 -6.69 2.65
N LEU A 151 21.20 -6.24 1.52
CA LEU A 151 20.69 -4.88 1.37
C LEU A 151 19.35 -4.63 2.08
N ASN A 152 18.59 -5.69 2.39
CA ASN A 152 17.24 -5.61 2.98
C ASN A 152 16.30 -4.67 2.21
N LEU A 153 16.36 -4.67 0.87
CA LEU A 153 15.56 -3.72 0.08
C LEU A 153 14.06 -3.88 0.31
N LEU A 154 13.57 -5.10 0.54
CA LEU A 154 12.14 -5.31 0.77
C LEU A 154 11.70 -4.65 2.09
N GLY A 155 12.47 -4.83 3.16
CA GLY A 155 12.20 -4.19 4.44
C GLY A 155 12.18 -2.66 4.32
N LYS A 156 13.16 -2.08 3.60
CA LYS A 156 13.22 -0.64 3.33
C LYS A 156 12.01 -0.13 2.55
N VAL A 157 11.67 -0.80 1.45
CA VAL A 157 10.49 -0.46 0.63
C VAL A 157 9.20 -0.55 1.45
N LEU A 158 9.01 -1.58 2.28
CA LEU A 158 7.82 -1.71 3.11
C LEU A 158 7.70 -0.57 4.15
N MET A 159 8.81 -0.11 4.71
CA MET A 159 8.82 1.05 5.61
C MET A 159 8.49 2.35 4.87
N GLU A 160 8.94 2.51 3.62
CA GLU A 160 8.53 3.64 2.77
C GLU A 160 7.03 3.58 2.45
N VAL A 161 6.52 2.41 2.05
CA VAL A 161 5.08 2.19 1.82
C VAL A 161 4.27 2.51 3.08
N ARG A 162 4.73 2.09 4.26
CA ARG A 162 4.12 2.44 5.55
C ARG A 162 4.04 3.96 5.76
N ALA A 163 5.11 4.69 5.47
CA ALA A 163 5.14 6.15 5.60
C ALA A 163 4.12 6.82 4.67
N ILE A 164 4.05 6.39 3.40
CA ILE A 164 3.08 6.89 2.42
C ILE A 164 1.64 6.64 2.90
N LEU A 165 1.34 5.41 3.34
CA LEU A 165 -0.01 5.04 3.77
C LEU A 165 -0.45 5.79 5.05
N ARG A 166 0.50 6.11 5.93
CA ARG A 166 0.25 6.92 7.13
C ARG A 166 -0.10 8.36 6.79
N GLU A 167 0.63 8.96 5.85
CA GLU A 167 0.31 10.30 5.36
C GLU A 167 -1.10 10.33 4.73
N GLU A 168 -1.46 9.29 3.96
CA GLU A 168 -2.80 9.14 3.42
C GLU A 168 -3.89 9.03 4.52
N GLU A 169 -3.62 8.42 5.67
CA GLU A 169 -4.56 8.43 6.81
C GLU A 169 -4.72 9.82 7.40
N HIS A 170 -3.61 10.48 7.65
CA HIS A 170 -3.62 11.81 8.24
C HIS A 170 -4.40 12.81 7.37
N GLU A 171 -4.17 12.79 6.06
CA GLU A 171 -4.90 13.65 5.12
C GLU A 171 -6.39 13.30 5.03
N LYS A 172 -6.75 12.01 5.09
CA LYS A 172 -8.16 11.59 5.15
C LYS A 172 -8.84 12.07 6.44
N GLU A 173 -8.19 11.89 7.58
CA GLU A 173 -8.71 12.34 8.88
C GLU A 173 -8.91 13.84 8.94
N LYS A 174 -7.94 14.61 8.42
CA LYS A 174 -8.02 16.07 8.33
C LYS A 174 -9.18 16.49 7.43
N ALA A 175 -9.30 15.91 6.24
CA ALA A 175 -10.40 16.19 5.32
C ALA A 175 -11.77 15.85 5.93
N ASP A 176 -11.88 14.77 6.70
CA ASP A 176 -13.12 14.38 7.37
C ASP A 176 -13.48 15.30 8.53
N LYS A 177 -12.49 15.77 9.32
CA LYS A 177 -12.69 16.79 10.37
C LYS A 177 -13.18 18.10 9.75
N GLU A 178 -12.56 18.56 8.66
CA GLU A 178 -12.97 19.78 7.95
C GLU A 178 -14.40 19.65 7.37
N ARG A 179 -14.75 18.49 6.80
CA ARG A 179 -16.11 18.21 6.29
C ARG A 179 -17.15 18.21 7.40
N LYS A 180 -16.85 17.66 8.58
CA LYS A 180 -17.75 17.67 9.75
C LYS A 180 -17.98 19.09 10.25
N SER A 181 -16.91 19.86 10.47
CA SER A 181 -17.01 21.26 10.89
C SER A 181 -17.82 22.13 9.92
N ARG A 182 -17.61 21.98 8.60
CA ARG A 182 -18.41 22.69 7.58
C ARG A 182 -19.89 22.29 7.59
N ARG A 183 -20.21 21.04 7.93
CA ARG A 183 -21.60 20.56 8.04
C ARG A 183 -22.29 21.08 9.30
N GLU A 184 -21.57 21.19 10.41
CA GLU A 184 -22.08 21.75 11.67
C GLU A 184 -22.38 23.25 11.51
N LYS A 185 -21.41 24.03 11.00
CA LYS A 185 -21.62 25.47 10.76
C LYS A 185 -22.83 25.76 9.85
N ARG A 186 -23.02 24.96 8.80
CA ARG A 186 -24.19 25.06 7.89
C ARG A 186 -25.52 24.68 8.54
N ARG A 187 -25.51 23.90 9.63
CA ARG A 187 -26.73 23.57 10.39
C ARG A 187 -27.07 24.73 11.34
N GLU A 188 -26.07 25.25 12.05
CA GLU A 188 -26.21 26.41 12.93
C GLU A 188 -26.74 27.63 12.16
N GLU A 189 -26.14 27.98 11.01
CA GLU A 189 -26.60 29.09 10.15
C GLU A 189 -28.05 28.91 9.64
N LYS A 190 -28.50 27.66 9.44
CA LYS A 190 -29.88 27.37 8.99
C LYS A 190 -30.89 27.45 10.14
N ASP A 191 -30.48 27.05 11.35
CA ASP A 191 -31.33 27.12 12.52
C ASP A 191 -31.45 28.58 13.01
N GLU A 192 -30.39 29.38 12.91
CA GLU A 192 -30.40 30.83 13.14
C GLU A 192 -31.33 31.56 12.15
N GLY A 193 -31.20 31.29 10.84
CA GLY A 193 -32.05 31.92 9.82
C GLY A 193 -33.54 31.57 9.95
N ARG A 194 -33.88 30.36 10.42
CA ARG A 194 -35.27 29.96 10.73
C ARG A 194 -35.83 30.65 11.97
N GLY A 195 -34.98 30.94 12.96
CA GLY A 195 -35.35 31.70 14.16
C GLY A 195 -35.73 33.15 13.82
N GLU A 196 -34.97 33.78 12.92
CA GLU A 196 -35.22 35.16 12.48
C GLU A 196 -36.50 35.28 11.62
N GLU A 197 -36.75 34.37 10.68
CA GLU A 197 -37.98 34.36 9.87
C GLU A 197 -39.25 34.09 10.72
N ALA A 198 -39.15 33.23 11.74
CA ALA A 198 -40.24 32.93 12.65
C ALA A 198 -40.56 34.09 13.62
N SER A 199 -39.55 34.88 14.01
CA SER A 199 -39.75 36.10 14.81
C SER A 199 -40.42 37.20 14.00
N SER A 200 -39.91 37.47 12.79
CA SER A 200 -40.44 38.49 11.88
C SER A 200 -41.91 38.24 11.46
N SER A 201 -42.31 36.98 11.34
CA SER A 201 -43.70 36.61 10.98
C SER A 201 -44.70 36.83 12.12
N ARG A 202 -44.28 36.74 13.39
CA ARG A 202 -45.15 36.99 14.56
C ARG A 202 -45.40 38.49 14.77
N ASP A 203 -44.40 39.32 14.53
CA ASP A 203 -44.52 40.78 14.64
C ASP A 203 -45.49 41.38 13.58
N ILE A 204 -45.70 40.69 12.45
CA ILE A 204 -46.63 41.10 11.38
C ILE A 204 -48.09 40.72 11.70
N GLU A 205 -48.33 39.64 12.46
CA GLU A 205 -49.68 39.23 12.87
C GLU A 205 -50.22 40.03 14.06
N GLU A 206 -49.37 40.45 15.01
CA GLU A 206 -49.81 41.28 16.15
C GLU A 206 -50.13 42.73 15.76
N GLY A 207 -49.59 43.23 14.64
CA GLY A 207 -49.86 44.59 14.14
C GLY A 207 -51.18 44.81 13.39
N LYS A 208 -52.00 43.78 13.17
CA LYS A 208 -53.29 43.88 12.42
C LYS A 208 -54.54 43.86 13.32
N GLY A 209 -54.39 43.93 14.64
CA GLY A 209 -55.48 43.84 15.61
C GLY A 209 -56.08 45.17 16.12
N GLU A 210 -55.48 46.32 15.81
CA GLU A 210 -55.96 47.62 16.29
C GLU A 210 -56.10 48.63 15.14
N SER A 211 -57.29 48.67 14.52
CA SER A 211 -58.01 49.87 14.02
C SER A 211 -59.14 49.48 13.06
#